data_AF-A0A353RS45-F1
#
_entry.id   AF-A0A353RS45-F1
#
_cell.length_a   1.000
_cell.length_b   1.000
_cell.length_c   1.000
_cell.angle_alpha   90.00
_cell.angle_beta   90.00
_cell.angle_gamma   90.00
#
_symmetry.space_group_name_H-M   'P 1'
#
loop_
_entity.id
_entity.type
_entity.pdbx_description
1 polymer ?
#
loop_
_entity_poly.entity_id
_entity_poly.type
_entity_poly.pdbx_seq_one_letter_code
_entity_poly.pdbx_strand_id
1 'polypeptide(L)' 'QMVLAGEKYVDLRPASANVRREQHQLAQKASLVSQSFGTEPNRFVRIFRD' A
#
# COMPACT_ATOMS: atom_id res chain seq x y z
N GLN A 1 6.58 26.19 13.71
CA GLN A 1 6.66 25.05 14.65
C GLN A 1 5.65 24.00 14.25
N MET A 2 6.08 22.72 14.32
CA MET A 2 5.37 21.43 14.16
C MET A 2 6.15 20.57 13.14
N VAL A 3 6.67 19.48 13.66
CA VAL A 3 7.72 18.61 13.12
C VAL A 3 7.05 17.36 12.51
N LEU A 4 7.76 16.66 11.60
CA LEU A 4 7.60 15.24 11.17
C LEU A 4 6.56 15.00 10.05
N ALA A 5 6.75 14.16 9.03
CA ALA A 5 7.41 12.85 8.96
C ALA A 5 7.80 12.53 7.49
N GLY A 6 8.77 11.68 7.16
CA GLY A 6 9.02 10.39 7.80
C GLY A 6 7.95 9.34 7.48
N GLU A 7 7.10 9.56 6.46
CA GLU A 7 6.03 8.62 6.09
C GLU A 7 6.62 7.24 5.78
N LYS A 8 6.41 6.29 6.70
CA LYS A 8 6.89 4.90 6.62
C LYS A 8 6.11 4.06 5.62
N TYR A 9 5.16 4.67 4.90
CA TYR A 9 4.32 3.96 3.95
C TYR A 9 3.73 4.90 2.89
N VAL A 10 3.19 4.28 1.84
CA VAL A 10 2.39 4.94 0.81
C VAL A 10 1.13 4.13 0.55
N ASP A 11 0.01 4.82 0.48
CA ASP A 11 -1.28 4.23 0.10
C ASP A 11 -1.49 4.36 -1.40
N LEU A 12 -1.78 3.23 -2.05
CA LEU A 12 -2.23 3.22 -3.42
C LEU A 12 -3.72 3.56 -3.48
N ARG A 13 -4.21 3.90 -4.67
CA ARG A 13 -5.65 4.15 -4.88
C ARG A 13 -6.47 2.86 -4.63
N PRO A 14 -7.72 2.96 -4.14
CA PRO A 14 -8.64 1.84 -4.11
C PRO A 14 -8.71 1.13 -5.46
N ALA A 15 -8.69 -0.19 -5.44
CA ALA A 15 -8.59 -1.00 -6.64
C ALA A 15 -9.26 -2.35 -6.44
N SER A 16 -9.69 -3.01 -7.51
CA SER A 16 -10.30 -4.34 -7.44
C SER A 16 -9.31 -5.40 -6.94
N ALA A 17 -9.83 -6.55 -6.50
CA ALA A 17 -9.01 -7.65 -5.98
C ALA A 17 -7.88 -8.09 -6.94
N ASN A 18 -8.15 -8.13 -8.25
CA ASN A 18 -7.15 -8.49 -9.26
C ASN A 18 -6.01 -7.48 -9.33
N VAL A 19 -6.33 -6.19 -9.34
CA VAL A 19 -5.32 -5.11 -9.38
C VAL A 19 -4.50 -5.09 -8.09
N ARG A 20 -5.14 -5.27 -6.92
CA ARG A 20 -4.41 -5.33 -5.64
C ARG A 20 -3.46 -6.53 -5.57
N ARG A 21 -3.82 -7.68 -6.16
CA ARG A 21 -2.91 -8.83 -6.26
C ARG A 21 -1.64 -8.46 -7.04
N GLU A 22 -1.79 -7.79 -8.17
CA GLU A 22 -0.64 -7.31 -8.97
C GLU A 22 0.19 -6.29 -8.19
N GLN A 23 -0.44 -5.35 -7.49
CA GLN A 23 0.26 -4.39 -6.62
C GLN A 23 1.08 -5.08 -5.52
N HIS A 24 0.51 -6.09 -4.85
CA HIS A 24 1.24 -6.90 -3.87
C HIS A 24 2.42 -7.65 -4.50
N GLN A 25 2.24 -8.23 -5.69
CA GLN A 25 3.32 -8.91 -6.41
C GLN A 25 4.45 -7.95 -6.79
N LEU A 26 4.13 -6.71 -7.19
CA LEU A 26 5.13 -5.68 -7.47
C LEU A 26 5.88 -5.27 -6.21
N ALA A 27 5.18 -5.07 -5.09
CA ALA A 27 5.83 -4.79 -3.81
C ALA A 27 6.76 -5.93 -3.38
N GLN A 28 6.32 -7.19 -3.49
CA GLN A 28 7.14 -8.36 -3.20
C GLN A 28 8.39 -8.45 -4.09
N LYS A 29 8.27 -8.17 -5.40
CA LYS A 29 9.40 -8.13 -6.34
C LYS A 29 10.43 -7.06 -5.98
N ALA A 30 9.98 -5.97 -5.37
CA ALA A 30 10.85 -4.91 -4.87
C ALA A 30 11.34 -5.15 -3.43
N SER A 31 11.08 -6.33 -2.85
CA SER A 31 11.38 -6.66 -1.44
C SER A 31 10.73 -5.69 -0.44
N LEU A 32 9.57 -5.12 -0.79
CA LEU A 32 8.80 -4.22 0.06
C LEU A 32 7.65 -4.95 0.74
N VAL A 33 7.37 -4.57 1.99
CA VAL A 33 6.21 -5.06 2.73
C VAL A 33 4.95 -4.34 2.24
N SER A 34 3.85 -5.07 2.10
CA SER A 34 2.57 -4.51 1.69
C SER A 34 1.39 -5.19 2.37
N GLN A 35 0.33 -4.44 2.65
CA GLN A 35 -0.93 -4.94 3.24
C GLN A 35 -2.14 -4.24 2.62
N SER A 36 -3.27 -4.95 2.54
CA SER A 36 -4.54 -4.38 2.07
C SER A 36 -5.36 -3.80 3.23
N PHE A 37 -5.95 -2.63 3.04
CA PHE A 37 -6.78 -1.94 4.02
C PHE A 37 -8.13 -1.50 3.44
N GLY A 38 -9.12 -1.31 4.31
CA GLY A 38 -10.47 -0.92 3.94
C GLY A 38 -11.36 -2.08 3.47
N THR A 39 -12.62 -1.75 3.19
CA THR A 39 -13.64 -2.67 2.67
C THR A 39 -13.96 -2.33 1.22
N GLU A 40 -14.43 -3.31 0.45
CA GLU A 40 -14.84 -3.06 -0.93
C GLU A 40 -16.00 -2.04 -0.99
N PRO A 41 -16.03 -1.13 -1.99
CA PRO A 41 -15.09 -1.00 -3.12
C PRO A 41 -13.85 -0.11 -2.81
N ASN A 42 -13.75 0.42 -1.60
CA ASN A 42 -12.72 1.36 -1.18
C ASN A 42 -11.44 0.66 -0.67
N ARG A 43 -11.28 -0.63 -0.92
CA ARG A 43 -10.14 -1.42 -0.44
C ARG A 43 -8.90 -1.11 -1.28
N PHE A 44 -7.79 -0.85 -0.62
CA PHE A 44 -6.53 -0.41 -1.23
C PHE A 44 -5.32 -1.14 -0.65
N VAL A 45 -4.17 -1.03 -1.32
CA VAL A 45 -2.88 -1.58 -0.84
C VAL A 45 -2.04 -0.44 -0.27
N ARG A 46 -1.50 -0.65 0.94
CA ARG A 46 -0.45 0.17 1.56
C ARG A 46 0.89 -0.54 1.39
N ILE A 47 1.90 0.19 0.94
CA ILE A 47 3.28 -0.29 0.82
C ILE A 47 4.12 0.41 1.88
N PHE A 48 4.89 -0.33 2.66
CA PHE A 48 5.73 0.20 3.72
C PHE A 48 7.18 0.39 3.22
N ARG A 49 7.82 1.48 3.64
CA ARG A 49 9.26 1.75 3.46
C ARG A 49 9.88 1.67 4.86
N ASP A 50 10.59 0.58 5.12
CA ASP A 50 11.33 0.25 6.35
C ASP A 50 10.57 0.33 7.71
#